data_AF-A0A0K2RFS8-F1
#
_entry.id   AF-A0A0K2RFS8-F1
#
_cell.length_a   1.000
_cell.length_b   1.000
_cell.length_c   1.000
_cell.angle_alpha   90.00
_cell.angle_beta   90.00
_cell.angle_gamma   90.00
#
_symmetry.space_group_name_H-M   'P 1'
#
loop_
_entity.id
_entity.type
_entity.pdbx_description
1 polymer ?
#
loop_
_entity_poly.entity_id
_entity_poly.type
_entity_poly.pdbx_seq_one_letter_code
_entity_poly.pdbx_strand_id
1 'polypeptide(L)'
;MIAMLGYLVFAVINMVLVWTGAVQSPFGLSSSVHIFGIPLGVFIGILAIGLAAFSLVMDFTSIEQGVRQGAPEKYSWTAAFGLTVTLVWLYVEIIRLLAILRGDD
;
A
#
# COMPACT_ATOMS: atom_id res chain seq x y z
N MET A 1 -8.89 8.06 0.51
CA MET A 1 -9.65 6.98 1.18
C MET A 1 -10.15 5.90 0.23
N ILE A 2 -10.84 6.24 -0.88
CA ILE A 2 -11.38 5.25 -1.84
C ILE A 2 -10.29 4.31 -2.39
N ALA A 3 -9.10 4.84 -2.69
CA ALA A 3 -7.99 4.05 -3.21
C ALA A 3 -7.37 3.08 -2.18
N MET A 4 -7.27 3.49 -0.90
CA MET A 4 -6.85 2.60 0.18
C MET A 4 -7.86 1.46 0.39
N LEU A 5 -9.16 1.77 0.33
CA LEU A 5 -10.21 0.75 0.41
C LEU A 5 -10.14 -0.25 -0.75
N GLY A 6 -9.93 0.21 -1.98
CA GLY A 6 -9.78 -0.67 -3.14
C GLY A 6 -8.57 -1.60 -3.04
N TYR A 7 -7.43 -1.07 -2.60
CA TYR A 7 -6.23 -1.87 -2.38
C TYR A 7 -6.40 -2.87 -1.22
N LEU A 8 -7.05 -2.47 -0.13
CA LEU A 8 -7.31 -3.34 1.01
C LEU A 8 -8.24 -4.51 0.62
N VAL A 9 -9.29 -4.24 -0.16
CA VAL A 9 -10.16 -5.28 -0.73
C VAL A 9 -9.37 -6.24 -1.62
N PHE A 10 -8.50 -5.71 -2.50
CA PHE A 10 -7.63 -6.54 -3.32
C PHE A 10 -6.70 -7.43 -2.47
N ALA A 11 -6.08 -6.86 -1.42
CA ALA A 11 -5.20 -7.60 -0.52
C ALA A 11 -5.94 -8.71 0.25
N VAL A 12 -7.18 -8.46 0.70
CA VAL A 12 -8.00 -9.45 1.39
C VAL A 12 -8.41 -10.58 0.45
N ILE A 13 -8.85 -10.26 -0.78
CA ILE A 13 -9.17 -11.27 -1.79
C ILE A 13 -7.94 -12.14 -2.08
N ASN A 14 -6.79 -11.50 -2.23
CA ASN A 14 -5.53 -12.19 -2.52
C ASN A 14 -5.11 -13.12 -1.35
N MET A 15 -5.26 -12.66 -0.11
CA MET A 15 -5.01 -13.45 1.10
C MET A 15 -5.92 -14.68 1.18
N VAL A 16 -7.22 -14.54 0.88
CA VAL A 16 -8.17 -15.65 0.87
C VAL A 16 -7.83 -16.67 -0.22
N LEU A 17 -7.41 -16.21 -1.40
CA LEU A 17 -7.03 -17.08 -2.52
C LEU A 17 -5.76 -17.89 -2.25
N VAL A 18 -4.79 -17.31 -1.55
CA VAL A 18 -3.59 -18.03 -1.10
C VAL A 18 -3.93 -19.03 0.01
N TRP A 19 -4.76 -18.62 0.99
CA TRP A 19 -5.15 -19.50 2.10
C TRP A 19 -6.00 -20.70 1.68
N THR A 20 -6.85 -20.53 0.67
CA THR A 20 -7.65 -21.62 0.07
C THR A 20 -6.83 -22.53 -0.86
N GLY A 21 -5.54 -22.24 -1.07
CA GLY A 21 -4.66 -23.02 -1.94
C GLY A 21 -4.97 -22.88 -3.44
N ALA A 22 -5.90 -21.99 -3.80
CA ALA A 22 -6.23 -21.70 -5.20
C ALA A 22 -5.06 -21.04 -5.95
N VAL A 23 -4.14 -20.39 -5.22
CA VAL A 23 -2.90 -19.82 -5.76
C VAL A 23 -1.74 -20.18 -4.84
N GLN A 24 -0.71 -20.82 -5.38
CA GLN A 24 0.47 -21.32 -4.63
C GLN A 24 1.62 -20.29 -4.55
N SER A 25 1.43 -19.11 -5.12
CA SER A 25 2.47 -18.08 -5.19
C SER A 25 2.46 -17.20 -3.92
N PRO A 26 3.63 -16.82 -3.36
CA PRO A 26 3.74 -16.05 -2.11
C PRO A 26 2.95 -14.73 -2.11
N PHE A 27 2.71 -14.14 -3.29
CA PHE A 27 1.95 -12.91 -3.48
C PHE A 27 0.62 -13.10 -4.24
N GLY A 28 0.14 -14.34 -4.35
CA GLY A 28 -1.17 -14.70 -4.94
C GLY A 28 -1.39 -14.24 -6.40
N LEU A 29 -2.58 -13.71 -6.72
CA LEU A 29 -2.98 -13.29 -8.08
C LEU A 29 -2.03 -12.27 -8.74
N SER A 30 -1.30 -11.51 -7.93
CA SER A 30 -0.29 -10.54 -8.36
C SER A 30 0.87 -11.21 -9.12
N SER A 31 1.15 -12.47 -8.83
CA SER A 31 2.26 -13.23 -9.44
C SER A 31 1.79 -14.31 -10.42
N SER A 32 0.58 -14.85 -10.23
CA SER A 32 0.08 -15.94 -11.09
C SER A 32 -0.46 -15.46 -12.44
N VAL A 33 -0.96 -14.22 -12.53
CA VAL A 33 -1.52 -13.67 -13.76
C VAL A 33 -0.46 -12.81 -14.45
N HIS A 34 0.01 -13.27 -15.61
CA HIS A 34 0.89 -12.51 -16.49
C HIS A 34 0.05 -11.87 -17.58
N ILE A 35 0.08 -10.55 -17.69
CA ILE A 35 -0.54 -9.81 -18.80
C ILE A 35 0.61 -9.28 -19.66
N PHE A 36 0.66 -9.66 -20.94
CA PHE A 36 1.77 -9.32 -21.87
C PHE A 36 3.17 -9.74 -21.39
N GLY A 37 3.28 -10.85 -20.65
CA GLY A 37 4.56 -11.35 -20.12
C GLY A 37 5.10 -10.58 -18.91
N ILE A 38 4.36 -9.59 -18.41
CA ILE A 38 4.67 -8.83 -17.19
C ILE A 38 3.75 -9.32 -16.07
N PRO A 39 4.27 -9.61 -14.86
CA PRO A 39 3.43 -9.96 -13.72
C PRO A 39 2.45 -8.82 -13.41
N LEU A 40 1.16 -9.14 -13.26
CA LEU A 40 0.11 -8.17 -12.95
C LEU A 40 0.42 -7.37 -11.66
N GLY A 41 1.19 -7.96 -10.75
CA GLY A 41 1.71 -7.37 -9.53
C GLY A 41 2.64 -6.18 -9.75
N VAL A 42 3.32 -6.06 -10.89
CA VAL A 42 4.14 -4.86 -11.21
C VAL A 42 3.24 -3.65 -11.42
N PHE A 43 2.17 -3.81 -12.22
CA PHE A 43 1.21 -2.74 -12.47
C PHE A 43 0.48 -2.31 -11.20
N ILE A 44 0.03 -3.29 -10.40
CA ILE A 44 -0.62 -3.00 -9.12
C ILE A 44 0.37 -2.36 -8.14
N GLY A 45 1.62 -2.83 -8.07
CA GLY A 45 2.64 -2.27 -7.19
C GLY A 45 2.96 -0.81 -7.52
N ILE A 46 3.11 -0.46 -8.81
CA ILE A 46 3.33 0.93 -9.23
C ILE A 46 2.14 1.82 -8.84
N LEU A 47 0.90 1.35 -9.08
CA LEU A 47 -0.29 2.07 -8.65
C LEU A 47 -0.33 2.24 -7.12
N ALA A 48 -0.05 1.18 -6.37
CA ALA A 48 -0.07 1.19 -4.92
C ALA A 48 0.99 2.14 -4.33
N ILE A 49 2.21 2.20 -4.89
CA ILE A 49 3.24 3.17 -4.49
C ILE A 49 2.75 4.59 -4.75
N GLY A 50 2.19 4.86 -5.93
CA GLY A 50 1.64 6.17 -6.26
C GLY A 50 0.52 6.59 -5.29
N LEU A 51 -0.35 5.66 -4.94
CA LEU A 51 -1.42 5.87 -3.96
C LEU A 51 -0.89 6.10 -2.54
N ALA A 52 0.12 5.34 -2.11
CA ALA A 52 0.75 5.50 -0.81
C ALA A 52 1.45 6.86 -0.68
N ALA A 53 2.19 7.27 -1.72
CA ALA A 53 2.85 8.57 -1.76
C ALA A 53 1.81 9.71 -1.71
N PHE A 54 0.73 9.60 -2.48
CA PHE A 54 -0.36 10.58 -2.45
C PHE A 54 -1.05 10.62 -1.08
N SER A 55 -1.28 9.46 -0.45
CA SER A 55 -1.82 9.40 0.91
C SER A 55 -0.91 10.11 1.91
N LEU A 56 0.40 9.87 1.85
CA LEU A 56 1.37 10.50 2.74
C LEU A 56 1.35 12.02 2.62
N VAL A 57 1.26 12.55 1.40
CA VAL A 57 1.17 13.99 1.14
C VAL A 57 -0.14 14.57 1.69
N MET A 58 -1.27 13.90 1.48
CA MET A 58 -2.56 14.32 2.04
C MET A 58 -2.58 14.30 3.57
N ASP A 59 -2.00 13.26 4.18
CA ASP A 59 -1.89 13.11 5.63
C ASP A 59 -1.05 14.25 6.20
N PHE A 60 0.11 14.53 5.60
CA PHE A 60 0.99 15.63 6.01
C PHE A 60 0.31 17.00 5.88
N THR A 61 -0.37 17.25 4.76
CA THR A 61 -1.08 18.52 4.51
C THR A 61 -2.21 18.73 5.52
N SER A 62 -2.94 17.67 5.85
CA SER A 62 -4.04 17.71 6.83
C SER A 62 -3.51 18.02 8.24
N ILE A 63 -2.37 17.45 8.60
CA ILE A 63 -1.70 17.72 9.89
C ILE A 63 -1.20 19.16 9.93
N GLU A 64 -0.55 19.65 8.87
CA GLU A 64 -0.07 21.03 8.80
C GLU A 64 -1.23 22.04 8.94
N GLN A 65 -2.34 21.80 8.25
CA GLN A 65 -3.53 22.63 8.38
C GLN A 65 -4.13 22.58 9.78
N GLY A 66 -4.18 21.40 10.40
CA GLY A 66 -4.63 21.25 11.79
C GLY A 66 -3.77 22.04 12.78
N VAL A 67 -2.44 21.98 12.63
CA VAL A 67 -1.51 22.75 13.46
C VAL A 67 -1.69 24.25 13.25
N ARG A 68 -1.85 24.72 12.00
CA ARG A 68 -2.12 26.13 11.68
C ARG A 68 -3.43 26.64 12.27
N GLN A 69 -4.43 25.77 12.43
CA GLN A 69 -5.72 26.08 13.06
C GLN A 69 -5.69 26.00 14.60
N GLY A 70 -4.52 25.73 15.20
CA GLY A 70 -4.37 25.64 16.65
C GLY A 70 -4.90 24.33 17.24
N ALA A 71 -4.84 23.22 16.49
CA ALA A 71 -5.26 21.92 17.00
C ALA A 71 -4.53 21.56 18.31
N PRO A 72 -5.23 20.98 19.31
CA PRO A 72 -4.64 20.62 20.59
C PRO A 72 -3.44 19.66 20.46
N GLU A 73 -2.37 19.92 21.23
CA GLU A 73 -1.13 19.12 21.21
C GLU A 73 -1.34 17.63 21.54
N LYS A 74 -2.39 17.29 22.28
CA LYS A 74 -2.78 15.89 22.55
C LYS A 74 -2.97 15.03 21.29
N TYR A 75 -3.24 15.65 20.13
CA TYR A 75 -3.38 14.93 18.86
C TYR A 75 -2.06 14.70 18.12
N SER A 76 -0.96 15.31 18.57
CA SER A 76 0.37 15.18 17.94
C SER A 76 0.83 13.73 17.84
N TRP A 77 0.63 12.94 18.88
CA TRP A 77 0.99 11.51 18.89
C TRP A 77 0.20 10.71 17.85
N THR A 78 -1.11 10.99 17.72
CA THR A 78 -1.97 10.29 16.76
C THR A 78 -1.60 10.69 15.32
N ALA A 79 -1.30 11.97 15.10
CA ALA A 79 -0.83 12.48 13.82
C ALA A 79 0.52 11.84 13.41
N ALA A 80 1.49 11.79 14.33
CA ALA A 80 2.78 11.15 14.11
C ALA A 80 2.66 9.65 13.84
N PHE A 81 1.78 8.95 14.57
CA PHE A 81 1.50 7.54 14.34
C PHE A 81 0.91 7.30 12.95
N GLY A 82 -0.10 8.07 12.55
CA GLY A 82 -0.70 7.97 11.22
C GLY A 82 0.32 8.16 10.09
N LEU A 83 1.17 9.20 10.19
CA LEU A 83 2.25 9.41 9.22
C LEU A 83 3.24 8.24 9.17
N THR A 84 3.59 7.68 10.32
CA THR A 84 4.51 6.54 10.38
C THR A 84 3.91 5.29 9.73
N VAL A 85 2.62 5.03 9.95
CA VAL A 85 1.90 3.91 9.31
C VAL A 85 1.89 4.09 7.79
N THR A 86 1.57 5.28 7.29
CA THR A 86 1.56 5.56 5.85
C THR A 86 2.98 5.43 5.25
N LEU A 87 4.01 5.83 5.98
CA LEU A 87 5.41 5.67 5.57
C LEU A 87 5.84 4.19 5.51
N VAL A 88 5.50 3.39 6.53
CA VAL A 88 5.78 1.95 6.56
C VAL A 88 5.04 1.25 5.44
N TRP A 89 3.79 1.63 5.16
CA TRP A 89 3.03 1.09 4.03
C TRP A 89 3.73 1.36 2.70
N LEU A 90 4.17 2.59 2.46
CA LEU A 90 4.93 2.95 1.26
C LEU A 90 6.23 2.14 1.14
N TYR A 91 6.95 1.96 2.25
CA TYR A 91 8.17 1.15 2.28
C TYR A 91 7.94 -0.31 1.88
N VAL A 92 6.90 -0.95 2.45
CA VAL A 92 6.56 -2.34 2.14
C VAL A 92 6.17 -2.49 0.66
N GLU A 93 5.45 -1.51 0.09
CA GLU A 93 5.05 -1.58 -1.32
C GLU A 93 6.25 -1.44 -2.26
N ILE A 94 7.22 -0.58 -1.93
CA ILE A 94 8.48 -0.46 -2.69
C ILE A 94 9.24 -1.79 -2.66
N ILE A 95 9.39 -2.41 -1.49
CA ILE A 95 10.06 -3.72 -1.38
C ILE A 95 9.31 -4.76 -2.19
N ARG A 96 7.98 -4.79 -2.12
CA ARG A 96 7.18 -5.75 -2.89
C ARG A 96 7.39 -5.58 -4.39
N LEU A 97 7.34 -4.35 -4.89
CA LEU A 97 7.58 -4.09 -6.31
C LEU A 97 8.99 -4.56 -6.72
N LEU A 98 10.00 -4.26 -5.90
CA LEU A 98 11.37 -4.70 -6.16
C LEU A 98 11.52 -6.23 -6.12
N ALA A 99 10.83 -6.92 -5.22
CA ALA A 99 10.83 -8.38 -5.15
C ALA A 99 10.25 -9.01 -6.43
N ILE A 100 9.09 -8.50 -6.89
CA ILE A 100 8.46 -8.95 -8.14
C ILE A 100 9.38 -8.69 -9.35
N LEU A 101 10.09 -7.56 -9.38
CA LEU A 101 11.02 -7.23 -10.46
C LEU A 101 12.30 -8.06 -10.44
N ARG A 102 12.74 -8.51 -9.26
CA ARG A 102 13.95 -9.33 -9.10
C ARG A 102 13.74 -10.77 -9.53
N GLY A 103 12.49 -11.23 -9.64
CA GLY A 103 12.16 -12.63 -9.91
C GLY A 103 12.57 -13.56 -8.76
N ASP A 104 12.86 -12.99 -7.58
CA ASP A 104 13.06 -13.75 -6.35
C ASP A 104 11.66 -14.10 -5.81
N ASP A 105 11.17 -15.26 -6.27
CA ASP A 105 10.07 -16.02 -5.63
C ASP A 105 10.59 -16.84 -4.44
#